data_AF-A0A7C9HMF1-F1
#
_entry.id   AF-A0A7C9HMF1-F1
#
_cell.length_a   1.000
_cell.length_b   1.000
_cell.length_c   1.000
_cell.angle_alpha   90.00
_cell.angle_beta   90.00
_cell.angle_gamma   90.00
#
_symmetry.space_group_name_H-M   'P 1'
#
loop_
_entity.id
_entity.type
_entity.pdbx_description
1 polymer ?
#
loop_
_entity_poly.entity_id
_entity_poly.type
_entity_poly.pdbx_seq_one_letter_code
_entity_poly.pdbx_strand_id
1 'polypeptide(L)'
;MKSKSPMSSRYAALLMVFAAVMHALVAFDLVLHFLPDTPEFQALWAVGPLVKSLWFAFVIMGFASAILLYRAPVAGFLSSVLAGACLYFASVGLWHGVKGGFWIVVAANVLAAFGAWQAVRQKRPKGSP
;
A
#
# COMPACT_ATOMS: atom_id res chain seq x y z
N MET A 1 29.12 7.01 -4.68
CA MET A 1 28.27 6.16 -5.54
C MET A 1 26.85 6.10 -4.98
N LYS A 2 25.83 6.64 -5.66
CA LYS A 2 24.43 6.38 -5.28
C LYS A 2 24.15 4.90 -5.55
N SER A 3 23.97 4.10 -4.49
CA SER A 3 23.45 2.73 -4.64
C SER A 3 22.08 2.83 -5.33
N LYS A 4 21.97 2.26 -6.54
CA LYS A 4 20.69 2.17 -7.25
C LYS A 4 19.77 1.27 -6.43
N SER A 5 18.51 1.65 -6.24
CA SER A 5 17.58 0.82 -5.47
C SER A 5 17.48 -0.59 -6.10
N PRO A 6 17.31 -1.64 -5.29
CA PRO A 6 17.13 -2.99 -5.82
C PRO A 6 15.95 -3.06 -6.79
N MET A 7 16.06 -3.86 -7.86
CA MET A 7 15.01 -4.05 -8.86
C MET A 7 13.68 -4.47 -8.22
N SER A 8 13.73 -5.37 -7.23
CA SER A 8 12.57 -5.82 -6.44
C SER A 8 11.84 -4.67 -5.74
N SER A 9 12.56 -3.71 -5.15
CA SER A 9 11.95 -2.51 -4.56
C SER A 9 11.26 -1.63 -5.61
N ARG A 10 11.77 -1.58 -6.84
CA ARG A 10 11.15 -0.81 -7.93
C ARG A 10 9.85 -1.45 -8.39
N TYR A 11 9.82 -2.78 -8.54
CA TYR A 11 8.58 -3.51 -8.84
C TYR A 11 7.57 -3.41 -7.70
N ALA A 12 8.02 -3.53 -6.44
CA ALA A 12 7.17 -3.30 -5.27
C ALA A 12 6.55 -1.89 -5.29
N ALA A 13 7.33 -0.87 -5.63
CA ALA A 13 6.83 0.50 -5.74
C ALA A 13 5.75 0.64 -6.82
N LEU A 14 5.94 0.02 -7.98
CA LEU A 14 4.93 0.03 -9.05
C LEU A 14 3.62 -0.64 -8.61
N LEU A 15 3.70 -1.79 -7.92
CA LEU A 15 2.52 -2.46 -7.38
C LEU A 15 1.83 -1.61 -6.31
N MET A 16 2.58 -0.93 -5.45
CA MET A 16 2.02 -0.02 -4.45
C MET A 16 1.33 1.19 -5.08
N VAL A 17 1.92 1.79 -6.13
CA VAL A 17 1.27 2.88 -6.89
C VAL A 17 -0.01 2.39 -7.54
N PHE A 18 0.04 1.25 -8.23
CA PHE A 18 -1.13 0.68 -8.89
C PHE A 18 -2.25 0.42 -7.89
N ALA A 19 -1.93 -0.20 -6.75
CA ALA A 19 -2.91 -0.43 -5.69
C ALA A 19 -3.44 0.88 -5.09
N ALA A 20 -2.59 1.88 -4.85
CA ALA A 20 -3.01 3.17 -4.31
C ALA A 20 -3.95 3.91 -5.26
N VAL A 21 -3.65 3.93 -6.56
CA VAL A 21 -4.50 4.56 -7.59
C VAL A 21 -5.85 3.86 -7.69
N MET A 22 -5.87 2.53 -7.76
CA MET A 22 -7.11 1.75 -7.84
C MET A 22 -8.04 2.01 -6.65
N HIS A 23 -7.48 2.07 -5.44
CA HIS A 23 -8.27 2.30 -4.24
C HIS A 23 -8.51 3.78 -3.94
N ALA A 24 -7.81 4.72 -4.59
CA ALA A 24 -8.13 6.14 -4.51
C ALA A 24 -9.53 6.42 -5.03
N LEU A 25 -9.95 5.73 -6.10
CA LEU A 25 -11.32 5.82 -6.62
C LEU A 25 -12.35 5.48 -5.54
N VAL A 26 -12.15 4.38 -4.82
CA VAL A 26 -13.04 3.98 -3.71
C VAL A 26 -12.98 5.00 -2.58
N ALA A 27 -11.77 5.42 -2.17
CA ALA A 27 -11.60 6.38 -1.07
C ALA A 27 -12.29 7.72 -1.35
N PHE A 28 -12.14 8.26 -2.56
CA PHE A 28 -12.80 9.50 -2.96
C PHE A 28 -14.30 9.33 -3.11
N ASP A 29 -14.76 8.21 -3.66
CA ASP A 29 -16.20 7.96 -3.82
C ASP A 29 -16.92 7.87 -2.48
N LEU A 30 -16.30 7.30 -1.44
CA LEU A 30 -16.84 7.25 -0.07
C LEU A 30 -17.16 8.61 0.56
N VAL A 31 -16.70 9.71 -0.04
CA VAL A 31 -16.91 11.09 0.44
C VAL A 31 -17.61 11.96 -0.59
N LEU A 32 -17.23 11.84 -1.87
CA LEU A 32 -17.72 12.70 -2.93
C LEU A 32 -18.97 12.16 -3.63
N HIS A 33 -19.29 10.86 -3.44
CA HIS A 33 -20.47 10.20 -3.99
C HIS A 33 -20.64 10.46 -5.50
N PHE A 34 -19.57 10.27 -6.28
CA PHE A 34 -19.59 10.56 -7.73
C PHE A 34 -20.09 9.38 -8.56
N LEU A 35 -20.16 8.18 -7.98
CA LEU A 35 -20.82 7.03 -8.59
C LEU A 35 -22.35 7.15 -8.54
N PRO A 36 -23.09 6.41 -9.40
CA PRO A 36 -24.55 6.47 -9.43
C PRO A 36 -25.18 6.14 -8.09
N ASP A 37 -26.25 6.85 -7.73
CA ASP A 37 -26.98 6.65 -6.48
C ASP A 37 -27.85 5.39 -6.53
N THR A 38 -27.21 4.23 -6.36
CA THR A 38 -27.89 2.94 -6.22
C THR A 38 -27.88 2.48 -4.76
N PRO A 39 -28.82 1.61 -4.35
CA PRO A 39 -28.87 1.10 -2.97
C PRO A 39 -27.54 0.49 -2.50
N GLU A 40 -26.80 -0.13 -3.42
CA GLU A 40 -25.48 -0.72 -3.14
C GLU A 40 -24.43 0.35 -2.81
N PHE A 41 -24.40 1.46 -3.55
CA PHE A 41 -23.46 2.56 -3.30
C PHE A 41 -23.85 3.37 -2.06
N GLN A 42 -25.15 3.56 -1.80
CA GLN A 42 -25.61 4.17 -0.55
C GLN A 42 -25.13 3.38 0.68
N ALA A 43 -25.22 2.05 0.63
CA ALA A 43 -24.70 1.20 1.71
C ALA A 43 -23.18 1.33 1.88
N LEU A 44 -22.43 1.47 0.78
CA LEU A 44 -20.99 1.74 0.81
C LEU A 44 -20.67 3.11 1.42
N TRP A 45 -21.44 4.14 1.10
CA TRP A 45 -21.22 5.50 1.62
C TRP A 45 -21.61 5.67 3.09
N ALA A 46 -22.52 4.83 3.59
CA ALA A 46 -22.98 4.82 4.98
C ALA A 46 -21.96 4.25 5.98
N VAL A 47 -20.79 3.76 5.53
CA VAL A 47 -19.76 3.25 6.44
C VAL A 47 -19.24 4.31 7.41
N GLY A 48 -18.82 3.84 8.58
CA GLY A 48 -18.35 4.72 9.66
C GLY A 48 -17.10 5.53 9.29
N PRO A 49 -16.87 6.69 9.96
CA PRO A 49 -15.74 7.58 9.68
C PRO A 49 -14.37 6.90 9.76
N LEU A 50 -14.22 5.92 10.65
CA LEU A 50 -12.98 5.16 10.79
C LEU A 50 -12.62 4.40 9.50
N VAL A 51 -13.59 3.74 8.86
CA VAL A 51 -13.37 2.99 7.61
C VAL A 51 -12.94 3.94 6.49
N LYS A 52 -13.61 5.10 6.38
CA LYS A 52 -13.24 6.15 5.42
C LYS A 52 -11.80 6.64 5.66
N SER A 53 -11.45 6.96 6.90
CA SER A 53 -10.10 7.40 7.26
C SER A 53 -9.03 6.35 6.94
N LEU A 54 -9.30 5.06 7.16
CA LEU A 54 -8.38 3.98 6.83
C LEU A 54 -8.17 3.84 5.31
N TRP A 55 -9.21 4.05 4.49
CA TRP A 55 -9.08 4.11 3.04
C TRP A 55 -8.15 5.24 2.57
N PHE A 56 -8.34 6.45 3.08
CA PHE A 56 -7.45 7.57 2.75
C PHE A 56 -6.03 7.36 3.27
N ALA A 57 -5.89 6.85 4.50
CA ALA A 57 -4.58 6.52 5.08
C ALA A 57 -3.85 5.50 4.21
N PHE A 58 -4.53 4.46 3.72
CA PHE A 58 -3.96 3.51 2.78
C PHE A 58 -3.45 4.19 1.51
N VAL A 59 -4.24 5.07 0.89
CA VAL A 59 -3.85 5.76 -0.36
C VAL A 59 -2.60 6.62 -0.13
N ILE A 60 -2.61 7.45 0.91
CA ILE A 60 -1.48 8.33 1.27
C ILE A 60 -0.22 7.50 1.53
N MET A 61 -0.35 6.47 2.37
CA MET A 61 0.77 5.61 2.71
C MET A 61 1.22 4.74 1.55
N GLY A 62 0.32 4.35 0.64
CA GLY A 62 0.66 3.59 -0.56
C GLY A 62 1.59 4.38 -1.47
N PHE A 63 1.26 5.65 -1.74
CA PHE A 63 2.14 6.56 -2.48
C PHE A 63 3.44 6.86 -1.71
N ALA A 64 3.37 7.13 -0.40
CA ALA A 64 4.57 7.36 0.41
C ALA A 64 5.51 6.15 0.40
N SER A 65 4.96 4.94 0.52
CA SER A 65 5.71 3.68 0.45
C SER A 65 6.38 3.52 -0.90
N ALA A 66 5.68 3.81 -2.00
CA ALA A 66 6.28 3.76 -3.33
C ALA A 66 7.48 4.69 -3.46
N ILE A 67 7.38 5.95 -3.00
CA ILE A 67 8.50 6.90 -2.99
C ILE A 67 9.66 6.39 -2.13
N LEU A 68 9.36 5.89 -0.92
CA LEU A 68 10.34 5.38 0.01
C LEU A 68 11.04 4.12 -0.52
N LEU A 69 10.35 3.24 -1.25
CA LEU A 69 10.96 2.05 -1.84
C LEU A 69 12.08 2.39 -2.85
N TYR A 70 12.01 3.55 -3.51
CA TYR A 70 13.09 4.04 -4.38
C TYR A 70 14.26 4.67 -3.61
N ARG A 71 14.00 5.31 -2.46
CA ARG A 71 15.00 6.12 -1.73
C ARG A 71 15.62 5.40 -0.54
N ALA A 72 14.81 4.66 0.20
CA ALA A 72 15.13 3.97 1.44
C ALA A 72 14.35 2.64 1.52
N PRO A 73 14.81 1.56 0.86
CA PRO A 73 14.06 0.31 0.73
C PRO A 73 13.51 -0.28 2.03
N VAL A 74 14.26 -0.17 3.13
CA VAL A 74 13.84 -0.66 4.45
C VAL A 74 12.66 0.16 5.00
N ALA A 75 12.76 1.49 4.96
CA ALA A 75 11.67 2.36 5.39
C ALA A 75 10.45 2.20 4.48
N GLY A 76 10.66 2.03 3.17
CA GLY A 76 9.62 1.75 2.20
C GLY A 76 8.87 0.44 2.48
N PHE A 77 9.59 -0.61 2.84
CA PHE A 77 8.99 -1.88 3.27
C PHE A 77 8.16 -1.72 4.56
N LEU A 78 8.69 -1.06 5.59
CA LEU A 78 7.92 -0.86 6.84
C LEU A 78 6.64 -0.05 6.57
N SER A 79 6.75 1.01 5.76
CA SER A 79 5.59 1.81 5.33
C SER A 79 4.57 0.98 4.53
N SER A 80 5.02 0.07 3.65
CA SER A 80 4.12 -0.74 2.84
C SER A 80 3.38 -1.80 3.66
N VAL A 81 4.00 -2.33 4.72
CA VAL A 81 3.35 -3.21 5.70
C VAL A 81 2.24 -2.45 6.44
N LEU A 82 2.52 -1.24 6.91
CA LEU A 82 1.51 -0.39 7.56
C LEU A 82 0.36 -0.06 6.59
N ALA A 83 0.67 0.22 5.32
CA ALA A 83 -0.36 0.47 4.30
C ALA A 83 -1.24 -0.78 4.10
N GLY A 84 -0.63 -1.96 4.03
CA GLY A 84 -1.36 -3.23 3.99
C GLY A 84 -2.28 -3.43 5.18
N ALA A 85 -1.86 -3.07 6.40
CA ALA A 85 -2.71 -3.14 7.58
C ALA A 85 -3.92 -2.18 7.48
N CYS A 86 -3.71 -0.93 7.03
CA CYS A 86 -4.82 0.00 6.79
C CYS A 86 -5.82 -0.57 5.78
N LEU A 87 -5.34 -1.11 4.65
CA LEU A 87 -6.20 -1.70 3.63
C LEU A 87 -6.96 -2.92 4.15
N TYR A 88 -6.32 -3.76 4.98
CA TYR A 88 -6.96 -4.92 5.59
C TYR A 88 -8.17 -4.50 6.42
N PHE A 89 -7.97 -3.61 7.39
CA PHE A 89 -9.05 -3.16 8.27
C PHE A 89 -10.11 -2.35 7.52
N ALA A 90 -9.73 -1.54 6.54
CA ALA A 90 -10.66 -0.84 5.67
C ALA A 90 -11.54 -1.81 4.85
N SER A 91 -10.94 -2.87 4.29
CA SER A 91 -11.64 -3.88 3.50
C SER A 91 -12.59 -4.71 4.36
N VAL A 92 -12.15 -5.13 5.54
CA VAL A 92 -13.01 -5.85 6.50
C VAL A 92 -14.16 -4.96 6.98
N GLY A 93 -13.91 -3.67 7.22
CA GLY A 93 -14.95 -2.72 7.62
C GLY A 93 -15.97 -2.40 6.53
N LEU A 94 -15.58 -2.46 5.25
CA LEU A 94 -16.44 -2.14 4.11
C LEU A 94 -17.16 -3.37 3.53
N TRP A 95 -16.46 -4.49 3.41
CA TRP A 95 -16.94 -5.69 2.71
C TRP A 95 -16.99 -6.95 3.58
N HIS A 96 -16.70 -6.84 4.88
CA HIS A 96 -16.60 -7.99 5.79
C HIS A 96 -15.60 -9.06 5.33
N GLY A 97 -14.61 -8.67 4.52
CA GLY A 97 -13.60 -9.57 3.98
C GLY A 97 -12.55 -8.87 3.11
N VAL A 98 -11.51 -9.60 2.74
CA VAL A 98 -10.44 -9.12 1.85
C VAL A 98 -10.72 -9.50 0.40
N LYS A 99 -10.58 -8.53 -0.51
CA LYS A 99 -10.82 -8.68 -1.95
C LYS A 99 -9.51 -8.64 -2.77
N GLY A 100 -9.62 -8.86 -4.07
CA GLY A 100 -8.48 -8.96 -5.01
C GLY A 100 -7.41 -7.86 -4.86
N GLY A 101 -7.82 -6.61 -4.63
CA GLY A 101 -6.90 -5.48 -4.44
C GLY A 101 -5.93 -5.64 -3.26
N PHE A 102 -6.33 -6.38 -2.21
CA PHE A 102 -5.47 -6.67 -1.05
C PHE A 102 -4.29 -7.57 -1.42
N TRP A 103 -4.50 -8.57 -2.29
CA TRP A 103 -3.46 -9.52 -2.69
C TRP A 103 -2.33 -8.86 -3.50
N ILE A 104 -2.63 -7.77 -4.21
CA ILE A 104 -1.61 -6.95 -4.88
C ILE A 104 -0.68 -6.30 -3.85
N VAL A 105 -1.22 -5.80 -2.75
CA VAL A 105 -0.43 -5.21 -1.66
C VAL A 105 0.40 -6.27 -0.94
N VAL A 106 -0.13 -7.48 -0.77
CA VAL A 106 0.64 -8.62 -0.26
C VAL A 106 1.83 -8.94 -1.16
N ALA A 107 1.63 -9.03 -2.48
CA ALA A 107 2.71 -9.27 -3.44
C ALA A 107 3.76 -8.12 -3.40
N ALA A 108 3.31 -6.88 -3.31
CA ALA A 108 4.18 -5.72 -3.15
C ALA A 108 5.02 -5.80 -1.86
N ASN A 109 4.42 -6.22 -0.75
CA ASN A 109 5.12 -6.40 0.53
C ASN A 109 6.18 -7.49 0.49
N VAL A 110 5.92 -8.62 -0.20
CA VAL A 110 6.92 -9.69 -0.38
C VAL A 110 8.12 -9.18 -1.18
N LEU A 111 7.87 -8.46 -2.28
CA LEU A 111 8.94 -7.87 -3.09
C LEU A 111 9.70 -6.77 -2.33
N ALA A 112 8.99 -5.95 -1.55
CA ALA A 112 9.58 -4.93 -0.70
C ALA A 112 10.47 -5.53 0.39
N ALA A 113 10.03 -6.62 1.03
CA ALA A 113 10.84 -7.35 2.01
C ALA A 113 12.14 -7.88 1.40
N PHE A 114 12.05 -8.49 0.21
CA PHE A 114 13.22 -8.98 -0.51
C PHE A 114 14.17 -7.85 -0.90
N GLY A 115 13.64 -6.72 -1.40
CA GLY A 115 14.43 -5.53 -1.70
C GLY A 115 15.09 -4.90 -0.47
N ALA A 116 14.38 -4.82 0.64
CA ALA A 116 14.93 -4.36 1.92
C ALA A 116 16.08 -5.26 2.39
N TRP A 117 15.90 -6.59 2.31
CA TRP A 117 16.95 -7.57 2.65
C TRP A 117 18.20 -7.41 1.78
N GLN A 118 18.04 -7.26 0.46
CA GLN A 118 19.14 -7.01 -0.46
C GLN A 118 19.89 -5.71 -0.11
N ALA A 119 19.15 -4.63 0.19
CA ALA A 119 19.74 -3.35 0.58
C ALA A 119 20.53 -3.45 1.89
N VAL A 120 20.07 -4.23 2.87
CA VAL A 120 20.80 -4.50 4.11
C VAL A 120 22.07 -5.30 3.85
N ARG A 121 22.01 -6.36 3.02
CA ARG A 121 23.19 -7.17 2.67
C ARG A 121 24.26 -6.38 1.96
N GLN A 122 23.89 -5.46 1.06
CA GLN A 122 24.83 -4.60 0.35
C GLN A 122 25.54 -3.59 1.27
N LYS A 123 24.90 -3.22 2.40
CA LYS A 123 25.49 -2.30 3.39
C LYS A 123 26.38 -3.01 4.41
N ARG A 124 26.30 -4.33 4.55
CA ARG A 124 27.23 -5.08 5.42
C ARG A 124 28.61 -5.15 4.75
N PRO A 125 29.70 -4.74 5.42
CA PRO A 125 31.04 -4.90 4.89
C PRO A 125 31.35 -6.38 4.69
N LYS A 126 32.02 -6.73 3.59
CA LYS A 126 32.57 -8.08 3.39
C LYS A 126 33.67 -8.29 4.45
N GLY A 127 33.34 -8.94 5.57
CA GLY A 127 34.31 -9.27 6.62
C GLY A 127 33.88 -8.96 8.06
N SER A 128 32.67 -8.44 8.31
CA SER A 128 32.14 -8.46 9.68
C SER A 128 31.68 -9.88 10.03
N PRO A 129 32.16 -10.47 11.15
CA PRO A 129 31.99 -11.87 11.54
C PRO A 129 30.53 -12.32 11.66
#